data_AF-A0A919MB31-F1
#
_entry.id   AF-A0A919MB31-F1
#
_cell.length_a   1.000
_cell.length_b   1.000
_cell.length_c   1.000
_cell.angle_alpha   90.00
_cell.angle_beta   90.00
_cell.angle_gamma   90.00
#
_symmetry.space_group_name_H-M   'P 1'
#
loop_
_entity.id
_entity.type
_entity.pdbx_description
1 polymer ?
#
loop_
_entity_poly.entity_id
_entity_poly.type
_entity_poly.pdbx_seq_one_letter_code
_entity_poly.pdbx_strand_id
1 'polypeptide(L)'
;MQPYPGMVISYVHREDAVIIDPPGFLAAARAAYRADNPDAGEEDARRAIADVYDAAHALIDRYGSIASEHGEVAAGATPRRRMSGGVGLPPGDRVRDRPDGLSPAGSIGQVAVGEIPSLQDYGCALPDLVDLIVEPLRRAEPG
;
A
#
# COMPACT_ATOMS: atom_id res chain seq x y z
N MET A 1 10.68 19.90 -18.28
CA MET A 1 10.01 19.07 -19.32
C MET A 1 8.61 19.62 -19.53
N GLN A 2 8.14 19.80 -20.76
CA GLN A 2 6.76 20.24 -21.05
C GLN A 2 5.90 19.04 -21.47
N PRO A 3 4.60 18.97 -21.10
CA PRO A 3 3.69 17.93 -21.56
C PRO A 3 3.54 17.91 -23.08
N TYR A 4 3.41 16.72 -23.69
CA TYR A 4 3.16 16.56 -25.12
C TYR A 4 2.18 15.39 -25.40
N PRO A 5 1.45 15.38 -26.53
CA PRO A 5 0.53 14.31 -26.88
C PRO A 5 1.22 12.94 -26.91
N GLY A 6 0.68 11.95 -26.21
CA GLY A 6 1.27 10.62 -26.08
C GLY A 6 2.31 10.48 -24.95
N MET A 7 2.58 11.53 -24.18
CA MET A 7 3.38 11.43 -22.96
C MET A 7 2.69 10.52 -21.94
N VAL A 8 3.39 9.48 -21.48
CA VAL A 8 2.95 8.62 -20.37
C VAL A 8 3.41 9.21 -19.05
N ILE A 9 2.48 9.31 -18.09
CA ILE A 9 2.76 9.68 -16.70
C ILE A 9 2.27 8.51 -15.85
N SER A 10 3.18 7.93 -15.07
CA SER A 10 2.91 6.78 -14.20
C SER A 10 3.19 7.16 -12.75
N TYR A 11 2.28 6.80 -11.84
CA TYR A 11 2.52 6.88 -10.40
C TYR A 11 2.76 5.47 -9.87
N VAL A 12 3.99 5.22 -9.42
CA VAL A 12 4.40 3.95 -8.84
C VAL A 12 4.42 4.11 -7.33
N HIS A 13 3.64 3.29 -6.64
CA HIS A 13 3.56 3.31 -5.19
C HIS A 13 3.82 1.91 -4.65
N ARG A 14 4.76 1.80 -3.72
CA ARG A 14 4.94 0.63 -2.86
C ARG A 14 4.67 1.01 -1.41
N GLU A 15 3.90 0.20 -0.71
CA GLU A 15 3.72 0.29 0.74
C GLU A 15 3.98 -1.08 1.37
N ASP A 16 4.80 -1.11 2.41
CA ASP A 16 5.12 -2.31 3.16
C ASP A 16 4.55 -2.16 4.59
N ALA A 17 3.94 -3.23 5.08
CA ALA A 17 3.47 -3.37 6.45
C ALA A 17 3.82 -4.76 6.99
N VAL A 18 4.05 -4.85 8.29
CA VAL A 18 4.29 -6.12 8.99
C VAL A 18 3.05 -6.46 9.81
N ILE A 19 2.51 -7.66 9.61
CA ILE A 19 1.46 -8.20 10.47
C ILE A 19 2.08 -8.54 11.82
N ILE A 20 1.63 -7.85 12.86
CA ILE A 20 2.09 -8.01 14.24
C ILE A 20 1.04 -8.73 15.10
N ASP A 21 -0.24 -8.59 14.73
CA ASP A 21 -1.38 -9.25 15.36
C ASP A 21 -2.32 -9.76 14.25
N PRO A 22 -2.14 -11.01 13.78
CA PRO A 22 -2.96 -11.56 12.70
C PRO A 22 -4.47 -11.58 13.00
N PRO A 23 -4.93 -11.97 14.20
CA PRO A 23 -6.33 -11.83 14.58
C PRO A 23 -6.87 -10.39 14.48
N GLY A 24 -6.13 -9.41 15.01
CA GLY A 24 -6.50 -7.99 14.92
C GLY A 24 -6.58 -7.48 13.49
N PHE A 25 -5.63 -7.87 12.64
CA PHE A 25 -5.62 -7.55 11.21
C PHE A 25 -6.87 -8.05 10.48
N LEU A 26 -7.22 -9.34 10.66
CA LEU A 26 -8.43 -9.89 10.03
C LEU A 26 -9.71 -9.25 10.59
N ALA A 27 -9.74 -8.93 11.89
CA ALA A 27 -10.88 -8.26 12.49
C ALA A 27 -11.08 -6.83 11.93
N ALA A 28 -10.00 -6.07 11.77
CA ALA A 28 -10.02 -4.74 11.20
C ALA A 28 -10.45 -4.75 9.72
N ALA A 29 -9.96 -5.70 8.93
CA ALA A 29 -10.39 -5.86 7.55
C ALA A 29 -11.88 -6.22 7.43
N ARG A 30 -12.41 -7.10 8.29
CA ARG A 30 -13.85 -7.41 8.34
C ARG A 30 -14.68 -6.23 8.78
N ALA A 31 -14.18 -5.41 9.72
CA ALA A 31 -14.81 -4.17 10.11
C ALA A 31 -14.86 -3.18 8.93
N ALA A 32 -13.76 -3.04 8.17
CA ALA A 32 -13.71 -2.22 6.97
C ALA A 32 -14.72 -2.69 5.92
N TYR A 33 -14.74 -3.99 5.62
CA TYR A 33 -15.69 -4.59 4.66
C TYR A 33 -17.15 -4.29 5.04
N ARG A 34 -17.54 -4.48 6.31
CA ARG A 34 -18.91 -4.22 6.77
C ARG A 34 -19.26 -2.73 6.78
N ALA A 35 -18.29 -1.86 6.99
CA ALA A 35 -18.53 -0.42 6.92
C ALA A 35 -18.88 0.03 5.49
N ASP A 36 -18.35 -0.65 4.47
CA ASP A 36 -18.68 -0.39 3.06
C ASP A 36 -19.89 -1.22 2.58
N ASN A 37 -20.24 -2.28 3.30
CA ASN A 37 -21.37 -3.17 3.04
C ASN A 37 -22.26 -3.28 4.28
N PRO A 38 -23.07 -2.25 4.60
CA PRO A 38 -23.79 -2.15 5.87
C PRO A 38 -24.84 -3.26 6.08
N ASP A 39 -25.32 -3.88 5.00
CA ASP A 39 -26.26 -5.01 5.05
C ASP A 39 -25.57 -6.36 5.32
N ALA A 40 -24.24 -6.42 5.26
CA ALA A 40 -23.48 -7.65 5.46
C ALA A 40 -23.32 -7.98 6.96
N GLY A 41 -23.64 -9.22 7.33
CA GLY A 41 -23.41 -9.72 8.68
C GLY A 41 -21.94 -10.07 8.95
N GLU A 42 -21.66 -10.48 10.20
CA GLU A 42 -20.33 -10.99 10.58
C GLU A 42 -19.94 -12.21 9.74
N GLU A 43 -20.86 -13.13 9.47
CA GLU A 43 -20.58 -14.33 8.69
C GLU A 43 -20.26 -14.01 7.22
N ASP A 44 -20.98 -13.04 6.63
CA ASP A 44 -20.69 -12.55 5.29
C ASP A 44 -19.30 -11.93 5.22
N ALA A 45 -18.93 -11.13 6.23
CA ALA A 45 -17.60 -10.54 6.33
C ALA A 45 -16.50 -11.61 6.50
N ARG A 46 -16.75 -12.67 7.28
CA ARG A 46 -15.79 -13.77 7.44
C ARG A 46 -15.59 -14.55 6.14
N ARG A 47 -16.65 -14.71 5.33
CA ARG A 47 -16.56 -15.35 4.02
C ARG A 47 -15.90 -14.46 2.98
N ALA A 48 -16.16 -13.15 3.02
CA ALA A 48 -15.55 -12.18 2.11
C ALA A 48 -14.06 -11.94 2.42
N ILE A 49 -13.67 -12.02 3.69
CA ILE A 49 -12.28 -11.87 4.15
C ILE A 49 -11.75 -13.23 4.62
N ALA A 50 -11.40 -14.06 3.64
CA ALA A 50 -10.97 -15.43 3.86
C ALA A 50 -9.47 -15.53 4.12
N ASP A 51 -8.67 -14.65 3.50
CA ASP A 51 -7.23 -14.66 3.61
C ASP A 51 -6.59 -13.26 3.74
N VAL A 52 -5.25 -13.23 3.67
CA VAL A 52 -4.45 -12.01 3.81
C VAL A 52 -4.57 -11.06 2.62
N TYR A 53 -4.87 -11.58 1.42
CA TYR A 53 -5.06 -10.77 0.22
C TYR A 53 -6.38 -10.04 0.29
N ASP A 54 -7.46 -10.76 0.63
CA ASP A 54 -8.78 -10.15 0.83
C ASP A 54 -8.74 -9.07 1.91
N ALA A 55 -8.04 -9.37 3.02
CA ALA A 55 -7.90 -8.44 4.12
C ALA A 55 -7.13 -7.18 3.73
N ALA A 56 -6.02 -7.32 2.99
CA ALA A 56 -5.26 -6.19 2.49
C ALA A 56 -6.10 -5.33 1.53
N HIS A 57 -6.83 -5.95 0.60
CA HIS A 57 -7.71 -5.24 -0.32
C HIS A 57 -8.80 -4.45 0.41
N ALA A 58 -9.49 -5.05 1.38
CA ALA A 58 -10.53 -4.36 2.14
C ALA A 58 -10.01 -3.11 2.87
N LEU A 59 -8.78 -3.14 3.41
CA LEU A 59 -8.16 -1.96 4.02
C LEU A 59 -7.76 -0.91 2.98
N ILE A 60 -7.20 -1.32 1.84
CA ILE A 60 -6.82 -0.41 0.76
C ILE A 60 -8.04 0.28 0.16
N ASP A 61 -9.10 -0.47 -0.15
CA ASP A 61 -10.30 0.07 -0.78
C ASP A 61 -10.96 1.14 0.11
N ARG A 62 -11.02 0.89 1.42
CA ARG A 62 -11.63 1.82 2.37
C ARG A 62 -10.73 3.00 2.73
N TYR A 63 -9.45 2.75 3.01
CA TYR A 63 -8.55 3.75 3.59
C TYR A 63 -7.47 4.26 2.64
N GLY A 64 -7.42 3.76 1.42
CA GLY A 64 -6.43 4.10 0.38
C GLY A 64 -5.02 3.55 0.65
N SER A 65 -4.82 2.76 1.70
CA SER A 65 -3.49 2.33 2.17
C SER A 65 -3.59 1.09 3.05
N ILE A 66 -2.63 0.17 2.92
CA ILE A 66 -2.57 -1.06 3.71
C ILE A 66 -2.37 -0.73 5.19
N ALA A 67 -1.56 0.30 5.48
CA ALA A 67 -1.24 0.69 6.83
C ALA A 67 -1.61 2.16 7.10
N SER A 68 -2.82 2.55 6.71
CA SER A 68 -3.31 3.93 6.73
C SER A 68 -3.05 4.71 8.04
N GLU A 69 -2.90 6.02 7.91
CA GLU A 69 -2.86 6.98 9.04
C GLU A 69 -4.28 7.43 9.47
N HIS A 70 -5.33 6.83 8.91
CA HIS A 70 -6.72 7.12 9.26
C HIS A 70 -7.01 6.81 10.74
N GLY A 71 -7.68 7.73 11.45
CA GLY A 71 -7.83 7.67 12.91
C GLY A 71 -8.49 6.38 13.45
N GLU A 72 -9.35 5.72 12.66
CA GLU A 72 -9.98 4.45 13.03
C GLU A 72 -8.97 3.30 13.18
N VAL A 73 -7.95 3.27 12.32
CA VAL A 73 -6.97 2.17 12.23
C VAL A 73 -5.59 2.55 12.72
N ALA A 74 -5.31 3.86 12.82
CA ALA A 74 -4.03 4.42 13.24
C ALA A 74 -4.05 4.98 14.66
N ALA A 75 -5.11 4.73 15.46
CA ALA A 75 -5.16 5.22 16.83
C ALA A 75 -3.91 4.75 17.62
N GLY A 76 -3.20 5.69 18.25
CA GLY A 76 -1.96 5.42 18.96
C GLY A 76 -0.72 5.16 18.09
N ALA A 77 -0.81 5.34 16.77
CA ALA A 77 0.32 5.16 15.87
C ALA A 77 1.38 6.26 16.06
N THR A 78 2.65 5.85 16.02
CA THR A 78 3.77 6.77 15.93
C THR A 78 3.80 7.39 14.52
N PRO A 79 3.94 8.73 14.38
CA PRO A 79 4.06 9.37 13.08
C PRO A 79 5.21 8.78 12.27
N ARG A 80 4.96 8.43 11.00
CA ARG A 80 5.99 7.96 10.09
C ARG A 80 7.04 9.06 9.88
N ARG A 81 8.33 8.69 9.80
CA ARG A 81 9.39 9.65 9.50
C ARG A 81 9.66 9.71 8.01
N ARG A 82 9.93 10.90 7.46
CA ARG A 82 10.48 11.04 6.11
C ARG A 82 11.88 10.43 6.05
N MET A 83 12.13 9.62 5.04
CA MET A 83 13.41 9.00 4.70
C MET A 83 13.75 9.35 3.25
N SER A 84 15.00 9.15 2.83
CA SER A 84 15.39 9.35 1.42
C SER A 84 14.54 8.45 0.52
N GLY A 85 13.67 9.06 -0.28
CA GLY A 85 12.78 8.36 -1.21
C GLY A 85 11.45 7.86 -0.62
N GLY A 86 11.13 8.10 0.66
CA GLY A 86 9.90 7.58 1.24
C GLY A 86 9.53 8.06 2.65
N VAL A 87 8.59 7.35 3.28
CA VAL A 87 8.18 7.54 4.67
C VAL A 87 8.09 6.20 5.38
N GLY A 88 8.49 6.11 6.64
CA GLY A 88 8.43 4.84 7.36
C GLY A 88 8.98 4.90 8.78
N LEU A 89 9.13 3.72 9.38
CA LEU A 89 9.81 3.52 10.65
C LEU A 89 11.24 3.03 10.41
N PRO A 90 12.21 3.39 11.27
CA PRO A 90 13.54 2.82 11.23
C PRO A 90 13.50 1.27 11.24
N PRO A 91 14.46 0.60 10.58
CA PRO A 91 14.58 -0.85 10.69
C PRO A 91 14.66 -1.30 12.16
N GLY A 92 13.86 -2.30 12.53
CA GLY A 92 13.76 -2.79 13.91
C GLY A 92 12.68 -2.12 14.75
N ASP A 93 12.19 -0.95 14.36
CA ASP A 93 11.07 -0.29 15.04
C ASP A 93 9.74 -0.88 14.55
N ARG A 94 8.86 -1.18 15.51
CA ARG A 94 7.51 -1.70 15.27
C ARG A 94 6.52 -0.98 16.18
N VAL A 95 5.41 -0.52 15.62
CA VAL A 95 4.24 -0.12 16.41
C VAL A 95 3.59 -1.42 16.87
N ARG A 96 3.39 -1.62 18.18
CA ARG A 96 2.90 -2.91 18.71
C ARG A 96 1.39 -2.96 18.93
N ASP A 97 0.80 -1.81 19.26
CA ASP A 97 -0.57 -1.72 19.75
C ASP A 97 -1.50 -1.04 18.73
N ARG A 98 -1.24 -1.24 17.44
CA ARG A 98 -2.05 -0.62 16.39
C ARG A 98 -3.37 -1.37 16.24
N PRO A 99 -4.53 -0.69 16.22
CA PRO A 99 -5.85 -1.35 16.19
C PRO A 99 -6.07 -2.31 15.02
N ASP A 100 -5.38 -2.09 13.90
CA ASP A 100 -5.48 -2.93 12.72
C ASP A 100 -4.46 -4.07 12.68
N GLY A 101 -3.74 -4.33 13.77
CA GLY A 101 -2.80 -5.45 13.87
C GLY A 101 -1.61 -5.38 12.89
N LEU A 102 -1.34 -4.20 12.34
CA LEU A 102 -0.23 -3.94 11.42
C LEU A 102 0.75 -2.93 12.02
N SER A 103 2.03 -3.11 11.70
CA SER A 103 3.07 -2.09 11.86
C SER A 103 3.50 -1.58 10.49
N PRO A 104 3.35 -0.29 10.18
CA PRO A 104 3.94 0.31 8.99
C PRO A 104 5.44 -0.01 8.87
N ALA A 105 5.90 -0.44 7.69
CA ALA A 105 7.31 -0.76 7.44
C ALA A 105 7.96 0.16 6.39
N GLY A 106 7.16 0.89 5.61
CA GLY A 106 7.64 1.92 4.70
C GLY A 106 6.65 2.20 3.58
N SER A 107 6.77 3.36 2.96
CA SER A 107 6.05 3.73 1.76
C SER A 107 6.97 4.56 0.87
N ILE A 108 7.01 4.21 -0.42
CA ILE A 108 7.75 4.89 -1.48
C ILE A 108 6.74 5.20 -2.58
N GLY A 109 6.75 6.45 -3.04
CA GLY A 109 5.92 6.91 -4.16
C GLY A 109 6.77 7.70 -5.15
N GLN A 110 6.67 7.37 -6.43
CA GLN A 110 7.43 7.99 -7.50
C GLN A 110 6.54 8.33 -8.69
N VAL A 111 6.73 9.52 -9.25
CA VAL A 111 6.17 9.89 -10.55
C VAL A 111 7.24 9.62 -11.60
N ALA A 112 6.92 8.75 -12.56
CA ALA A 112 7.75 8.47 -13.73
C ALA A 112 7.09 9.06 -14.97
N VAL A 113 7.87 9.72 -15.83
CA VAL A 113 7.37 10.40 -17.03
C VAL A 113 8.14 9.93 -18.24
N GLY A 114 7.44 9.33 -19.21
CA GLY A 114 8.01 8.87 -20.48
C GLY A 114 8.99 7.69 -20.40
N GLU A 115 9.38 7.28 -19.20
CA GLU A 115 10.35 6.20 -18.95
C GLU A 115 9.71 4.81 -18.83
N ILE A 116 8.38 4.75 -18.62
CA ILE A 116 7.63 3.52 -18.42
C ILE A 116 6.54 3.43 -19.51
N PRO A 117 6.45 2.31 -20.26
CA PRO A 117 5.31 2.00 -21.13
C PRO A 117 3.97 2.11 -20.41
N SER A 118 2.89 2.38 -21.15
CA SER A 118 1.58 2.49 -20.53
C SER A 118 1.12 1.12 -20.01
N LEU A 119 0.26 1.10 -18.98
CA LEU A 119 -0.32 -0.16 -18.49
C LEU A 119 -1.06 -0.93 -19.59
N GLN A 120 -1.66 -0.22 -20.54
CA GLN A 120 -2.33 -0.83 -21.69
C GLN A 120 -1.35 -1.66 -22.53
N ASP A 121 -0.11 -1.21 -22.68
CA ASP A 121 0.92 -1.91 -23.45
C ASP A 121 1.36 -3.22 -22.76
N TYR A 122 1.16 -3.30 -21.45
CA TYR A 122 1.35 -4.52 -20.66
C TYR A 122 0.09 -5.39 -20.53
N GLY A 123 -1.02 -5.02 -21.17
CA GLY A 123 -2.30 -5.71 -21.01
C GLY A 123 -2.96 -5.50 -19.64
N CYS A 124 -2.70 -4.35 -19.01
CA CYS A 124 -3.10 -4.02 -17.63
C CYS A 124 -2.49 -4.92 -16.54
N ALA A 125 -1.45 -5.68 -16.87
CA ALA A 125 -0.62 -6.36 -15.90
C ALA A 125 0.61 -5.49 -15.55
N LEU A 126 1.02 -5.47 -14.29
CA LEU A 126 2.26 -4.79 -13.90
C LEU A 126 3.46 -5.71 -14.18
N PRO A 127 4.57 -5.19 -14.75
CA PRO A 127 5.88 -5.85 -14.67
C PRO A 127 6.25 -6.11 -13.21
N ASP A 128 7.17 -7.05 -12.97
CA ASP A 128 7.65 -7.34 -11.62
C ASP A 128 8.10 -6.05 -10.93
N LEU A 129 7.70 -5.85 -9.66
CA LEU A 129 7.91 -4.58 -8.95
C LEU A 129 9.40 -4.18 -8.88
N VAL A 130 10.28 -5.18 -8.90
CA VAL A 130 11.74 -5.00 -8.96
C VAL A 130 12.17 -4.31 -10.27
N ASP A 131 11.56 -4.67 -11.40
CA ASP A 131 11.88 -4.12 -12.71
C ASP A 131 11.42 -2.67 -12.84
N LEU A 132 10.31 -2.30 -12.19
CA LEU A 132 9.79 -0.93 -12.22
C LEU A 132 10.58 0.05 -11.34
N ILE A 133 11.18 -0.43 -10.24
CA ILE A 133 11.85 0.44 -9.24
C ILE A 133 13.36 0.52 -9.47
N VAL A 134 14.01 -0.57 -9.90
CA VAL A 134 15.49 -0.68 -9.90
C VAL A 134 16.12 -0.27 -11.24
N GLU A 135 15.49 -0.56 -12.39
CA GLU A 135 16.03 -0.24 -13.73
C GLU A 135 16.23 1.28 -13.95
N PRO A 136 15.29 2.17 -13.59
CA PRO A 136 15.48 3.62 -13.76
C PRO A 136 16.62 4.19 -12.90
N LEU A 137 16.83 3.63 -11.69
CA LEU A 137 17.90 4.05 -10.79
C LEU A 137 19.30 3.63 -11.30
N ARG A 138 19.41 2.50 -12.00
CA ARG A 138 20.68 2.04 -12.60
C ARG A 138 21.12 2.89 -13.80
N ARG A 139 20.18 3.48 -14.54
CA ARG A 139 20.50 4.37 -15.68
C ARG A 139 20.90 5.78 -15.25
N ALA A 140 20.70 6.13 -13.98
CA ALA A 140 21.05 7.44 -13.42
C ALA A 140 22.47 7.51 -12.84
N GLU A 141 23.22 6.40 -12.79
CA GLU A 141 24.64 6.43 -12.41
C GLU A 141 25.52 6.73 -13.64
N PRO A 142 26.32 7.80 -13.64
CA PRO A 142 27.28 8.04 -14.71
C PRO A 142 28.42 7.02 -14.60
N GLY A 143 28.62 6.25 -15.67
CA GLY A 143 29.84 5.46 -15.88
C GLY A 143 31.05 6.34 -16.21
#